data_AF-A0A819MTK0-F1
#
_entry.id   AF-A0A819MTK0-F1
#
_cell.length_a   1.000
_cell.length_b   1.000
_cell.length_c   1.000
_cell.angle_alpha   90.00
_cell.angle_beta   90.00
_cell.angle_gamma   90.00
#
_symmetry.space_group_name_H-M   'P 1'
#
loop_
_entity.id
_entity.type
_entity.pdbx_description
1 polymer ?
#
loop_
_entity_poly.entity_id
_entity_poly.type
_entity_poly.pdbx_seq_one_letter_code
_entity_poly.pdbx_strand_id
1 'polypeptide(L)'
;FLNGTISQCPLIWDTNIEIKSRHGHALLLQCLHQAATCKILTDDVLPILKSTIQHYTLVSLTQQIGPLSSDTYDTNDTIDCSVILIDSIVFCYIDIDDELNSIGRISFETLFNTLLIIFNNDYQRITQLPLINYLIHTLCNHCYD
;
A
#
# COMPACT_ATOMS: atom_id res chain seq x y z
N PHE A 1 -28.70 7.86 35.26
CA PHE A 1 -28.13 8.59 34.12
C PHE A 1 -26.99 7.76 33.56
N LEU A 2 -26.98 7.49 32.25
CA LEU A 2 -26.06 6.63 31.49
C LEU A 2 -26.35 5.12 31.45
N ASN A 3 -27.54 4.75 30.95
CA ASN A 3 -27.68 3.60 30.06
C ASN A 3 -27.99 4.16 28.67
N GLY A 4 -26.96 4.55 27.94
CA GLY A 4 -27.07 4.97 26.55
C GLY A 4 -26.17 4.05 25.74
N THR A 5 -26.78 3.04 25.12
CA THR A 5 -26.19 2.31 24.00
C THR A 5 -25.81 3.34 22.94
N ILE A 6 -24.53 3.68 22.86
CA ILE A 6 -24.00 4.49 21.76
C ILE A 6 -24.07 3.59 20.54
N SER A 7 -25.20 3.72 19.84
CA SER A 7 -25.33 3.70 18.39
C SER A 7 -24.53 2.61 17.68
N GLN A 8 -25.19 1.48 17.44
CA GLN A 8 -24.92 0.72 16.21
C GLN A 8 -25.18 1.66 15.04
N CYS A 9 -24.11 2.14 14.42
CA CYS A 9 -24.21 2.71 13.07
C CYS A 9 -24.67 1.58 12.14
N PRO A 10 -25.68 1.77 11.28
CA PRO A 10 -26.07 0.79 10.29
C PRO A 10 -24.93 0.54 9.30
N LEU A 11 -24.64 -0.75 9.11
CA LEU A 11 -23.60 -1.36 8.26
C LEU A 11 -23.37 -0.69 6.89
N ILE A 12 -24.41 -0.08 6.31
CA ILE A 12 -24.37 0.57 4.99
C ILE A 12 -23.52 1.85 5.02
N TRP A 13 -23.41 2.51 6.17
CA TRP A 13 -22.60 3.72 6.32
C TRP A 13 -21.11 3.38 6.51
N ASP A 14 -20.81 2.27 7.19
CA ASP A 14 -19.43 1.80 7.43
C ASP A 14 -18.73 1.40 6.13
N THR A 15 -19.39 0.61 5.29
CA THR A 15 -18.87 0.23 3.95
C THR A 15 -18.58 1.44 3.05
N ASN A 16 -19.38 2.50 3.14
CA ASN A 16 -19.21 3.72 2.35
C ASN A 16 -18.04 4.57 2.86
N ILE A 17 -17.74 4.51 4.17
CA ILE A 17 -16.58 5.16 4.78
C ILE A 17 -15.28 4.42 4.44
N GLU A 18 -15.28 3.08 4.49
CA GLU A 18 -14.11 2.26 4.14
C GLU A 18 -13.72 2.38 2.67
N ILE A 19 -14.70 2.35 1.75
CA ILE A 19 -14.45 2.55 0.31
C ILE A 19 -13.87 3.94 0.06
N LYS A 20 -14.41 4.98 0.73
CA LYS A 20 -13.87 6.34 0.66
C LYS A 20 -12.47 6.44 1.26
N SER A 21 -12.22 5.73 2.36
CA SER A 21 -10.92 5.72 3.04
C SER A 21 -9.87 5.06 2.16
N ARG A 22 -10.14 3.85 1.63
CA ARG A 22 -9.25 3.15 0.69
C ARG A 22 -8.92 4.01 -0.53
N HIS A 23 -9.95 4.61 -1.14
CA HIS A 23 -9.75 5.51 -2.27
C HIS A 23 -8.91 6.73 -1.89
N GLY A 24 -9.16 7.31 -0.72
CA GLY A 24 -8.34 8.41 -0.18
C GLY A 24 -6.88 8.03 0.00
N HIS A 25 -6.60 6.87 0.59
CA HIS A 25 -5.23 6.36 0.76
C HIS A 25 -4.54 6.09 -0.58
N ALA A 26 -5.24 5.49 -1.54
CA ALA A 26 -4.73 5.25 -2.89
C ALA A 26 -4.37 6.57 -3.60
N LEU A 27 -5.29 7.54 -3.57
CA LEU A 27 -5.08 8.85 -4.18
C LEU A 27 -3.94 9.62 -3.50
N LEU A 28 -3.86 9.59 -2.18
CA LEU A 28 -2.76 10.21 -1.43
C LEU A 28 -1.41 9.63 -1.84
N LEU A 29 -1.30 8.31 -1.95
CA LEU A 29 -0.06 7.66 -2.34
C LEU A 29 0.31 7.96 -3.80
N GLN A 30 -0.65 7.98 -4.72
CA GLN A 30 -0.44 8.41 -6.11
C GLN A 30 0.01 9.87 -6.20
N CYS A 31 -0.65 10.78 -5.48
CA CYS A 31 -0.25 12.19 -5.40
C CYS A 31 1.16 12.34 -4.82
N LEU A 32 1.56 11.50 -3.87
CA LEU A 32 2.91 11.52 -3.31
C LEU A 32 3.96 11.08 -4.33
N HIS A 33 3.68 10.08 -5.17
CA HIS A 33 4.53 9.72 -6.30
C HIS A 33 4.65 10.86 -7.31
N GLN A 34 3.54 11.49 -7.67
CA GLN A 34 3.55 12.66 -8.57
C GLN A 34 4.28 13.86 -7.96
N ALA A 35 4.16 14.08 -6.65
CA ALA A 35 4.88 15.14 -5.97
C ALA A 35 6.40 14.88 -5.96
N ALA A 36 6.83 13.62 -5.95
CA ALA A 36 8.24 13.26 -6.00
C ALA A 36 8.88 13.57 -7.37
N THR A 37 8.10 13.63 -8.46
CA THR A 37 8.60 14.06 -9.79
C THR A 37 8.79 15.57 -9.88
N CYS A 38 8.15 16.35 -9.00
CA CYS A 38 8.30 17.80 -8.97
C CYS A 38 9.68 18.22 -8.47
N LYS A 39 10.55 18.66 -9.40
CA LYS A 39 11.97 19.04 -9.17
C LYS A 39 12.23 19.99 -8.00
N ILE A 40 11.25 20.83 -7.63
CA ILE A 40 11.37 21.81 -6.54
C ILE A 40 11.10 21.16 -5.17
N LEU A 41 10.36 20.04 -5.13
CA LEU A 41 9.92 19.35 -3.93
C LEU A 41 10.61 17.98 -3.73
N THR A 42 11.31 17.46 -4.75
CA THR A 42 11.84 16.08 -4.74
C THR A 42 12.69 15.76 -3.51
N ASP A 43 13.58 16.67 -3.09
CA ASP A 43 14.49 16.42 -1.96
C ASP A 43 13.74 16.25 -0.62
N ASP A 44 12.61 16.96 -0.45
CA ASP A 44 11.78 16.87 0.75
C ASP A 44 10.80 15.70 0.69
N VAL A 45 10.26 15.42 -0.50
CA VAL A 45 9.19 14.43 -0.70
C VAL A 45 9.75 13.01 -0.78
N LEU A 46 10.92 12.81 -1.40
CA LEU A 46 11.46 11.48 -1.62
C LEU A 46 11.72 10.68 -0.33
N PRO A 47 12.26 11.28 0.76
CA PRO A 47 12.35 10.60 2.05
C PRO A 47 10.99 10.20 2.62
N ILE A 48 9.97 11.07 2.46
CA ILE A 48 8.61 10.82 2.93
C ILE A 48 7.99 9.66 2.14
N LEU A 49 8.14 9.66 0.82
CA LEU A 49 7.68 8.57 -0.05
C LEU A 49 8.31 7.25 0.37
N LYS A 50 9.64 7.22 0.57
CA LYS A 50 10.34 6.00 1.01
C LYS A 50 9.85 5.49 2.36
N SER A 51 9.71 6.38 3.35
CA SER A 51 9.17 6.03 4.66
C SER A 51 7.72 5.53 4.58
N THR A 52 6.92 6.09 3.67
CA THR A 52 5.54 5.69 3.44
C THR A 52 5.48 4.30 2.82
N ILE A 53 6.25 4.04 1.74
CA ILE A 53 6.37 2.71 1.12
C ILE A 53 6.78 1.65 2.17
N GLN A 54 7.78 1.95 3.00
CA GLN A 54 8.24 1.07 4.08
C GLN A 54 7.11 0.76 5.07
N HIS A 55 6.37 1.79 5.50
CA HIS A 55 5.26 1.62 6.42
C HIS A 55 4.15 0.74 5.83
N TYR A 56 3.68 1.04 4.61
CA TYR A 56 2.68 0.22 3.94
C TYR A 56 3.16 -1.21 3.70
N THR A 57 4.46 -1.41 3.41
CA THR A 57 5.05 -2.76 3.26
C THR A 57 4.95 -3.54 4.58
N LEU A 58 5.31 -2.93 5.70
CA LEU A 58 5.20 -3.56 7.02
C LEU A 58 3.76 -3.90 7.38
N VAL A 59 2.82 -2.95 7.19
CA VAL A 59 1.39 -3.17 7.46
C VAL A 59 0.84 -4.30 6.58
N SER A 60 1.17 -4.29 5.29
CA SER A 60 0.75 -5.34 4.34
C SER A 60 1.23 -6.73 4.76
N LEU A 61 2.47 -6.85 5.23
CA LEU A 61 3.00 -8.11 5.75
C LEU A 61 2.26 -8.57 7.00
N THR A 62 1.98 -7.65 7.93
CA THR A 62 1.21 -8.01 9.14
C THR A 62 -0.20 -8.45 8.81
N GLN A 63 -0.85 -7.84 7.82
CA GLN A 63 -2.17 -8.23 7.32
C GLN A 63 -2.14 -9.63 6.68
N GLN A 64 -1.07 -9.96 5.95
CA GLN A 64 -0.91 -11.27 5.29
C GLN A 64 -0.66 -12.44 6.26
N ILE A 65 -0.11 -12.18 7.44
CA ILE A 65 0.16 -13.20 8.47
C ILE A 65 -1.13 -13.54 9.25
N GLY A 66 -2.22 -12.80 9.03
CA GLY A 66 -3.48 -12.91 9.78
C GLY A 66 -3.43 -12.12 11.10
N PRO A 67 -4.59 -11.90 11.76
CA PRO A 67 -4.64 -11.18 13.03
C PRO A 67 -3.70 -11.86 14.04
N LEU A 68 -2.81 -11.07 14.62
CA LEU A 68 -1.85 -11.51 15.62
C LEU A 68 -2.58 -11.75 16.95
N SER A 69 -3.41 -12.79 17.03
CA SER A 69 -4.12 -13.26 18.23
C SER A 69 -4.55 -12.15 19.19
N SER A 70 -5.22 -11.10 18.69
CA SER A 70 -5.93 -10.16 19.55
C SER A 70 -7.41 -10.48 19.37
N ASP A 71 -8.01 -11.10 20.38
CA ASP A 71 -9.40 -11.59 20.41
C ASP A 71 -10.46 -10.46 20.32
N THR A 72 -10.12 -9.28 19.82
CA THR A 72 -10.96 -8.06 19.92
C THR A 72 -10.98 -7.16 18.69
N TYR A 73 -10.27 -7.47 17.60
CA TYR A 73 -10.36 -6.68 16.37
C TYR A 73 -11.02 -7.49 15.26
N ASP A 74 -12.26 -7.12 14.92
CA ASP A 74 -12.93 -7.60 13.72
C ASP A 74 -12.07 -7.25 12.50
N THR A 75 -11.50 -8.27 11.87
CA THR A 75 -10.57 -8.16 10.73
C THR A 75 -11.22 -7.60 9.46
N ASN A 76 -12.54 -7.45 9.46
CA ASN A 76 -13.32 -7.08 8.28
C ASN A 76 -13.25 -5.58 7.95
N ASP A 77 -12.81 -4.73 8.89
CA ASP A 77 -12.81 -3.27 8.72
C ASP A 77 -11.42 -2.71 8.37
N THR A 78 -10.43 -3.59 8.15
CA THR A 78 -9.05 -3.15 7.87
C THR A 78 -8.84 -2.92 6.37
N ILE A 79 -8.38 -1.71 6.03
CA ILE A 79 -8.02 -1.33 4.66
C ILE A 79 -6.88 -2.24 4.17
N ASP A 80 -7.07 -2.92 3.04
CA ASP A 80 -6.02 -3.74 2.44
C ASP A 80 -4.88 -2.85 1.91
N CYS A 81 -3.81 -2.72 2.70
CA CYS A 81 -2.66 -1.91 2.37
C CYS A 81 -1.84 -2.50 1.23
N SER A 82 -1.94 -3.81 0.99
CA SER A 82 -1.18 -4.49 -0.06
C SER A 82 -1.65 -4.05 -1.43
N VAL A 83 -2.96 -3.94 -1.63
CA VAL A 83 -3.57 -3.44 -2.86
C VAL A 83 -3.19 -1.99 -3.10
N ILE A 84 -3.36 -1.12 -2.10
CA ILE A 84 -3.02 0.32 -2.21
C ILE A 84 -1.55 0.52 -2.59
N LEU A 85 -0.65 -0.20 -1.91
CA LEU A 85 0.79 -0.10 -2.15
C LEU A 85 1.15 -0.54 -3.57
N ILE A 86 0.71 -1.73 -3.97
CA ILE A 86 1.07 -2.30 -5.26
C ILE A 86 0.44 -1.51 -6.41
N ASP A 87 -0.84 -1.16 -6.33
CA ASP A 87 -1.51 -0.40 -7.39
C ASP A 87 -0.88 0.98 -7.58
N SER A 88 -0.38 1.61 -6.51
CA SER A 88 0.35 2.89 -6.62
C SER A 88 1.69 2.77 -7.34
N ILE A 89 2.42 1.66 -7.12
CA ILE A 89 3.70 1.40 -7.79
C ILE A 89 3.45 1.06 -9.25
N VAL A 90 2.44 0.23 -9.51
CA VAL A 90 2.03 -0.17 -10.87
C VAL A 90 1.54 1.04 -11.67
N PHE A 91 0.77 1.93 -11.05
CA PHE A 91 0.38 3.22 -11.63
C PHE A 91 1.58 4.00 -12.17
N CYS A 92 2.70 4.04 -11.44
CA CYS A 92 3.90 4.74 -11.89
C CYS A 92 4.58 4.06 -13.09
N TYR A 93 4.48 2.73 -13.20
CA TYR A 93 5.10 1.96 -14.29
C TYR A 93 4.29 1.98 -15.59
N ILE A 94 2.98 2.16 -15.51
CA ILE A 94 2.08 2.20 -16.68
C ILE A 94 2.07 3.59 -17.32
N ASP A 95 2.40 4.63 -16.55
CA ASP A 95 2.47 5.98 -17.07
C ASP A 95 3.59 6.10 -18.13
N ILE A 96 3.33 6.93 -19.14
CA ILE A 96 4.25 7.23 -20.24
C ILE A 96 5.36 8.18 -19.77
N ASP A 97 5.13 8.93 -18.67
CA ASP A 97 6.11 9.85 -18.11
C ASP A 97 7.34 9.12 -17.51
N ASP A 98 8.49 9.28 -18.17
CA ASP A 98 9.78 8.72 -17.73
C ASP A 98 10.18 9.19 -16.32
N GLU A 99 9.82 10.42 -15.91
CA GLU A 99 10.12 10.92 -14.57
C GLU A 99 9.31 10.15 -13.52
N LEU A 100 8.03 9.85 -13.79
CA LEU A 100 7.18 9.08 -12.89
C LEU A 100 7.59 7.60 -12.84
N ASN A 101 7.97 7.02 -13.97
CA ASN A 101 8.50 5.65 -14.03
C ASN A 101 9.79 5.50 -13.19
N SER A 102 10.67 6.50 -13.22
CA SER A 102 11.86 6.56 -12.35
C SER A 102 11.49 6.54 -10.86
N ILE A 103 10.46 7.30 -10.47
CA ILE A 103 9.92 7.25 -9.09
C ILE A 103 9.32 5.88 -8.78
N GLY A 104 8.57 5.28 -9.72
CA GLY A 104 8.04 3.92 -9.59
C GLY A 104 9.13 2.89 -9.30
N ARG A 105 10.27 2.99 -9.99
CA ARG A 105 11.46 2.17 -9.71
C ARG A 105 12.01 2.39 -8.30
N ILE A 106 12.13 3.63 -7.84
CA ILE A 106 12.59 3.92 -6.48
C ILE A 106 11.64 3.33 -5.44
N SER A 107 10.32 3.43 -5.68
CA SER A 107 9.31 2.85 -4.80
C SER A 107 9.39 1.33 -4.75
N PHE A 108 9.53 0.66 -5.90
CA PHE A 108 9.73 -0.79 -5.95
C PHE A 108 11.03 -1.22 -5.26
N GLU A 109 12.15 -0.54 -5.53
CA GLU A 109 13.42 -0.82 -4.86
C GLU A 109 13.30 -0.64 -3.34
N THR A 110 12.56 0.37 -2.88
CA THR A 110 12.33 0.61 -1.45
C THR A 110 11.48 -0.51 -0.82
N LEU A 111 10.39 -0.91 -1.48
CA LEU A 111 9.57 -2.05 -1.06
C LEU A 111 10.43 -3.32 -0.96
N PHE A 112 11.18 -3.63 -2.02
CA PHE A 112 11.96 -4.87 -2.10
C PHE A 112 13.11 -4.88 -1.09
N ASN A 113 13.83 -3.78 -0.91
CA ASN A 113 14.86 -3.65 0.12
C ASN A 113 14.29 -3.83 1.53
N THR A 114 13.07 -3.33 1.77
CA THR A 114 12.38 -3.52 3.05
C THR A 114 12.09 -5.01 3.30
N LEU A 115 11.63 -5.73 2.28
CA LEU A 115 11.43 -7.18 2.37
C LEU A 115 12.75 -7.92 2.61
N LEU A 116 13.83 -7.55 1.92
CA LEU A 116 15.15 -8.14 2.13
C LEU A 116 15.62 -8.00 3.58
N ILE A 117 15.42 -6.82 4.19
CA ILE A 117 15.77 -6.58 5.59
C ILE A 117 14.93 -7.47 6.52
N ILE A 118 13.61 -7.56 6.30
CA ILE A 118 12.70 -8.33 7.17
C ILE A 118 12.96 -9.83 7.07
N PHE A 119 13.23 -10.33 5.87
CA PHE A 119 13.42 -11.76 5.60
C PHE A 119 14.90 -12.16 5.56
N ASN A 120 15.82 -11.33 6.08
CA ASN A 120 17.26 -11.61 6.15
C ASN A 120 17.89 -12.05 4.81
N ASN A 121 17.55 -11.34 3.72
CA ASN A 121 17.97 -11.63 2.35
C ASN A 121 17.53 -13.02 1.82
N ASP A 122 16.50 -13.63 2.40
CA ASP A 122 15.92 -14.88 1.88
C ASP A 122 14.99 -14.60 0.68
N TYR A 123 15.59 -14.55 -0.51
CA TYR A 123 14.88 -14.32 -1.76
C TYR A 123 13.79 -15.36 -2.05
N GLN A 124 14.02 -16.62 -1.67
CA GLN A 124 13.06 -17.70 -1.94
C GLN A 124 11.77 -17.47 -1.16
N ARG A 125 11.87 -17.00 0.08
CA ARG A 125 10.70 -16.66 0.88
C ARG A 125 10.00 -15.41 0.37
N ILE A 126 10.76 -14.39 -0.05
CA ILE A 126 10.21 -13.13 -0.56
C ILE A 126 9.39 -13.35 -1.84
N THR A 127 9.89 -14.14 -2.79
CA THR A 127 9.18 -14.40 -4.06
C THR A 127 7.89 -15.21 -3.87
N GLN A 128 7.75 -15.90 -2.75
CA GLN A 128 6.53 -16.64 -2.40
C GLN A 128 5.47 -15.76 -1.72
N LEU A 129 5.78 -14.51 -1.39
CA LEU A 129 4.83 -13.62 -0.70
C LEU A 129 3.64 -13.29 -1.62
N PRO A 130 2.40 -13.32 -1.08
CA PRO A 130 1.22 -12.86 -1.81
C PRO A 130 1.37 -11.44 -2.37
N LEU A 131 2.06 -10.55 -1.64
CA LEU A 131 2.35 -9.18 -2.10
C LEU A 131 3.12 -9.14 -3.42
N ILE A 132 4.17 -9.98 -3.56
CA ILE A 132 5.01 -10.03 -4.74
C ILE A 132 4.27 -10.70 -5.91
N ASN A 133 3.53 -11.78 -5.63
CA ASN A 133 2.70 -12.42 -6.64
C ASN A 133 1.62 -11.47 -7.18
N TYR A 134 1.02 -10.65 -6.31
CA TYR A 134 0.05 -9.64 -6.73
C TYR A 134 0.70 -8.58 -7.63
N LEU A 135 1.86 -8.05 -7.27
CA LEU A 135 2.61 -7.11 -8.12
C LEU A 135 2.88 -7.67 -9.51
N ILE A 136 3.40 -8.90 -9.61
CA ILE A 136 3.71 -9.54 -10.88
C ILE A 136 2.43 -9.70 -11.70
N HIS A 137 1.36 -10.20 -11.09
CA HIS A 137 0.08 -10.40 -11.76
C HIS A 137 -0.50 -9.08 -12.29
N THR A 138 -0.50 -8.02 -11.48
CA THR A 138 -1.03 -6.71 -11.89
C THR A 138 -0.20 -6.11 -13.04
N LEU A 139 1.14 -6.15 -12.97
CA LEU A 139 2.00 -5.70 -14.07
C LEU A 139 1.78 -6.51 -15.35
N CYS A 140 1.70 -7.84 -15.25
CA CYS A 140 1.46 -8.69 -16.41
C CYS A 140 0.12 -8.41 -17.07
N ASN A 141 -0.94 -8.14 -16.30
CA ASN A 141 -2.24 -7.80 -16.86
C ASN A 141 -2.18 -6.53 -17.73
N HIS A 142 -1.45 -5.52 -17.28
CA HIS A 142 -1.29 -4.27 -18.03
C HIS A 142 -0.36 -4.39 -19.25
N CYS A 143 0.38 -5.49 -19.42
CA CYS A 143 1.10 -5.76 -20.66
C CYS A 143 0.19 -6.25 -21.80
N TYR A 144 -1.03 -6.71 -21.47
CA TYR A 144 -2.01 -7.20 -22.44
C TYR A 144 -3.09 -6.17 -22.78
N ASP A 145 -3.14 -5.07 -22.02
CA ASP A 145 -3.97 -3.89 -22.31
C ASP A 145 -3.30 -2.99 -23.37
#